data_AF-A0A9D9L3V9-F1
#
_entry.id   AF-A0A9D9L3V9-F1
#
_cell.length_a   1.000
_cell.length_b   1.000
_cell.length_c   1.000
_cell.angle_alpha   90.00
_cell.angle_beta   90.00
_cell.angle_gamma   90.00
#
_symmetry.space_group_name_H-M   'P 1'
#
loop_
_entity.id
_entity.type
_entity.pdbx_description
1 polymer ?
#
loop_
_entity_poly.entity_id
_entity_poly.type
_entity_poly.pdbx_seq_one_letter_code
_entity_poly.pdbx_strand_id
1 'polypeptide(L)'
;MGLFNNNNKKKPAVPAASTPMAKPIDPDDIWNTPSPRRKQTVTVKESKYDEPVPEKLEVESVDPEMIKTKMAQLEAELEQKKNQPVKTHADYGTSTVEREEIVDAQTEYEKLYEVEHERYVRSHQEEISVAKDDGINEKMEAMYAEHDAKVAEVENTKFEFSEVHQSELDQKLADLPYAKKPEDYPEYKDIEAVKNEPGLEDIEKLGVIDHSEDPDNIGDVDEEFLAKKVEEFEAMYGDRRRSPDM
;
A
#
# COMPACT_ATOMS: atom_id res chain seq x y z
N MET A 1 -14.18 50.46 30.40
CA MET A 1 -13.87 49.65 31.59
C MET A 1 -12.92 48.54 31.19
N GLY A 2 -11.63 48.85 31.08
CA GLY A 2 -10.59 47.83 31.05
C GLY A 2 -10.00 47.71 32.46
N LEU A 3 -9.61 46.51 32.88
CA LEU A 3 -8.70 46.26 34.00
C LEU A 3 -8.31 44.78 34.01
N PHE A 4 -7.22 44.46 33.30
CA PHE A 4 -6.38 43.31 33.59
C PHE A 4 -5.45 43.69 34.75
N ASN A 5 -5.54 42.95 35.86
CA ASN A 5 -4.44 42.46 36.69
C ASN A 5 -4.99 42.09 38.07
N ASN A 6 -4.72 40.86 38.51
CA ASN A 6 -4.23 40.64 39.87
C ASN A 6 -3.66 39.22 40.05
N ASN A 7 -2.33 39.21 40.19
CA ASN A 7 -1.60 38.57 41.27
C ASN A 7 -1.48 37.05 41.33
N ASN A 8 -0.40 36.59 40.69
CA ASN A 8 0.60 35.69 41.27
C ASN A 8 0.57 35.65 42.82
N LYS A 9 0.19 34.49 43.37
CA LYS A 9 0.65 34.01 44.68
C LYS A 9 1.04 32.54 44.56
N LYS A 10 2.29 32.30 44.16
CA LYS A 10 2.97 31.01 44.38
C LYS A 10 3.16 30.83 45.88
N LYS A 11 2.53 29.81 46.46
CA LYS A 11 2.89 29.27 47.79
C LYS A 11 4.04 28.25 47.61
N PRO A 12 4.97 28.17 48.59
CA PRO A 12 6.24 27.46 48.42
C PRO A 12 6.08 25.94 48.50
N ALA A 13 6.89 25.24 47.70
CA ALA A 13 7.02 23.79 47.70
C ALA A 13 7.75 23.31 48.97
N VAL A 14 7.22 22.26 49.58
CA VAL A 14 7.84 21.51 50.69
C VAL A 14 8.99 20.67 50.10
N PRO A 15 10.18 20.62 50.71
CA PRO A 15 11.31 19.85 50.18
C PRO A 15 11.06 18.34 50.34
N ALA A 16 11.44 17.59 49.30
CA ALA A 16 11.38 16.13 49.27
C ALA A 16 12.26 15.50 50.35
N ALA A 17 11.74 14.49 51.03
CA ALA A 17 12.48 13.68 51.99
C ALA A 17 13.61 12.91 51.26
N SER A 18 14.82 13.03 51.80
CA SER A 18 16.02 12.31 51.34
C SER A 18 15.85 10.80 51.53
N THR A 19 16.05 10.02 50.47
CA THR A 19 16.23 8.56 50.54
C THR A 19 17.50 8.22 51.33
N PRO A 20 17.49 7.19 52.21
CA PRO A 20 18.70 6.74 52.88
C PRO A 20 19.63 6.09 51.85
N MET A 21 20.88 6.53 51.78
CA MET A 21 21.90 5.89 50.94
C MET A 21 22.13 4.46 51.45
N ALA A 22 21.96 3.46 50.57
CA ALA A 22 22.31 2.08 50.86
C ALA A 22 23.82 1.98 51.16
N LYS A 23 24.17 1.31 52.26
CA LYS A 23 25.58 1.01 52.57
C LYS A 23 26.15 0.07 51.50
N PRO A 24 27.46 0.12 51.20
CA PRO A 24 28.10 -0.85 50.32
C PRO A 24 27.88 -2.26 50.87
N ILE A 25 27.33 -3.15 50.04
CA ILE A 25 27.09 -4.56 50.38
C ILE A 25 28.39 -5.32 50.07
N ASP A 26 28.96 -5.99 51.07
CA ASP A 26 30.14 -6.84 50.89
C ASP A 26 29.71 -8.12 50.14
N PRO A 27 30.34 -8.49 49.01
CA PRO A 27 29.93 -9.65 48.22
C PRO A 27 30.00 -10.98 49.00
N ASP A 28 30.84 -11.06 50.03
CA ASP A 28 30.96 -12.24 50.90
C ASP A 28 29.80 -12.36 51.91
N ASP A 29 29.03 -11.29 52.14
CA ASP A 29 27.86 -11.30 53.03
C ASP A 29 26.62 -11.91 52.35
N ILE A 30 26.60 -11.94 51.00
CA ILE A 30 25.52 -12.51 50.19
C ILE A 30 25.35 -14.02 50.46
N TRP A 31 26.44 -14.71 50.78
CA TRP A 31 26.46 -16.17 50.98
C TRP A 31 26.35 -16.59 52.45
N ASN A 32 26.59 -15.67 53.39
CA ASN A 32 26.64 -15.96 54.83
C ASN A 32 25.41 -15.47 55.61
N THR A 33 24.51 -14.71 55.01
CA THR A 33 23.23 -14.38 55.66
C THR A 33 22.32 -15.62 55.69
N PRO A 34 21.68 -15.94 56.83
CA PRO A 34 20.70 -17.02 56.86
C PRO A 34 19.55 -16.66 55.93
N SER A 35 19.44 -17.40 54.83
CA SER A 35 18.34 -17.28 53.87
C SER A 35 17.00 -17.25 54.62
N PRO A 36 16.17 -16.21 54.48
CA PRO A 36 14.86 -16.18 55.13
C PRO A 36 14.01 -17.32 54.56
N ARG A 37 13.85 -18.38 55.36
CA ARG A 37 12.80 -19.39 55.20
C ARG A 37 11.55 -18.78 55.86
N ARG A 38 10.33 -18.88 55.33
CA ARG A 38 9.72 -19.72 54.29
C ARG A 38 8.30 -19.19 54.07
N LYS A 39 7.78 -19.32 52.85
CA LYS A 39 6.44 -18.96 52.36
C LYS A 39 6.29 -17.48 52.01
N GLN A 40 6.60 -17.17 50.76
CA GLN A 40 6.25 -15.90 50.15
C GLN A 40 5.02 -16.13 49.28
N THR A 41 3.90 -15.50 49.64
CA THR A 41 2.72 -15.42 48.77
C THR A 41 2.93 -14.27 47.80
N VAL A 42 3.07 -14.58 46.52
CA VAL A 42 3.18 -13.57 45.46
C VAL A 42 1.85 -13.53 44.72
N THR A 43 1.29 -12.33 44.55
CA THR A 43 0.06 -12.15 43.75
C THR A 43 0.46 -11.99 42.29
N VAL A 44 0.11 -12.97 41.46
CA VAL A 44 0.39 -12.96 40.04
C VAL A 44 -0.82 -12.37 39.30
N LYS A 45 -0.57 -11.40 38.43
CA LYS A 45 -1.52 -10.89 37.43
C LYS A 45 -0.89 -11.04 36.07
N GLU A 46 -1.39 -11.98 35.29
CA GLU A 46 -0.87 -12.29 33.96
C GLU A 46 -1.29 -11.24 32.92
N SER A 47 -2.43 -10.57 33.13
CA SER A 47 -2.92 -9.50 32.27
C SER A 47 -3.59 -8.35 33.06
N LYS A 48 -3.85 -7.22 32.38
CA LYS A 48 -4.52 -6.04 32.98
C LYS A 48 -5.97 -6.33 33.40
N TYR A 49 -6.58 -7.37 32.82
CA TYR A 49 -7.99 -7.71 33.02
C TYR A 49 -8.19 -8.94 33.92
N ASP A 50 -7.11 -9.65 34.27
CA ASP A 50 -7.21 -10.81 35.17
C ASP A 50 -7.26 -10.44 36.65
N GLU A 51 -8.00 -11.28 37.39
CA GLU A 51 -8.07 -11.21 38.84
C GLU A 51 -6.77 -11.74 39.47
N PRO A 52 -6.22 -11.05 40.50
CA PRO A 52 -4.95 -11.44 41.10
C PRO A 52 -5.09 -12.78 41.84
N VAL A 53 -4.36 -13.80 41.40
CA VAL A 53 -4.32 -15.10 42.07
C VAL A 53 -3.10 -15.14 43.01
N PRO A 54 -3.28 -15.46 44.31
CA PRO A 54 -2.16 -15.61 45.23
C PRO A 54 -1.50 -16.97 45.06
N GLU A 55 -0.26 -16.99 44.58
CA GLU A 55 0.55 -18.19 44.45
C GLU A 55 1.53 -18.30 45.63
N LYS A 56 1.61 -19.48 46.24
CA LYS A 56 2.53 -19.77 47.35
C LYS A 56 3.79 -20.40 46.80
N LEU A 57 4.89 -19.66 46.80
CA LEU A 57 6.19 -20.17 46.40
C LEU A 57 6.89 -20.80 47.60
N GLU A 58 7.16 -22.10 47.51
CA GLU A 58 8.01 -22.83 48.44
C GLU A 58 9.43 -22.87 47.87
N VAL A 59 10.25 -21.90 48.26
CA VAL A 59 11.68 -21.91 47.89
C VAL A 59 12.43 -22.73 48.93
N GLU A 60 12.91 -23.89 48.52
CA GLU A 60 13.84 -24.70 49.30
C GLU A 60 15.21 -24.03 49.30
N SER A 61 15.75 -23.72 50.48
CA SER A 61 17.10 -23.14 50.56
C SER A 61 18.13 -24.16 50.06
N VAL A 62 18.79 -23.83 48.96
CA VAL A 62 19.87 -24.64 48.40
C VAL A 62 21.07 -24.56 49.34
N ASP A 63 21.61 -25.73 49.70
CA ASP A 63 22.77 -25.84 50.58
C ASP A 63 24.03 -25.28 49.88
N PRO A 64 24.78 -24.34 50.48
CA PRO A 64 25.97 -23.74 49.85
C PRO A 64 27.04 -24.77 49.46
N GLU A 65 27.12 -25.91 50.16
CA GLU A 65 28.03 -27.00 49.77
C GLU A 65 27.61 -27.71 48.49
N MET A 66 26.30 -27.82 48.21
CA MET A 66 25.79 -28.35 46.95
C MET A 66 26.13 -27.43 45.77
N ILE A 67 26.19 -26.12 46.00
CA ILE A 67 26.58 -25.16 44.96
C ILE A 67 28.07 -25.33 44.64
N LYS A 68 28.94 -25.41 45.66
CA LYS A 68 30.38 -25.61 45.46
C LYS A 68 30.70 -26.91 44.73
N THR A 69 30.04 -28.00 45.11
CA THR A 69 30.21 -29.31 44.45
C THR A 69 29.74 -29.30 43.00
N LYS A 70 28.61 -28.66 42.69
CA LYS A 70 28.16 -28.49 41.31
C LYS A 70 29.11 -27.62 40.48
N MET A 71 29.67 -26.56 41.06
CA MET A 71 30.67 -25.73 40.39
C MET A 71 31.94 -26.53 40.07
N ALA A 72 32.44 -27.33 41.02
CA ALA A 72 33.59 -28.20 40.77
C ALA A 72 33.31 -29.28 39.70
N GLN A 73 32.08 -29.81 39.64
CA GLN A 73 31.66 -30.73 38.58
C GLN A 73 31.63 -30.04 37.20
N LEU A 74 31.12 -28.81 37.13
CA LEU A 74 31.10 -28.03 35.89
C LEU A 74 32.51 -27.69 35.40
N GLU A 75 33.43 -27.36 36.31
CA GLU A 75 34.85 -27.13 35.97
C GLU A 75 35.51 -28.38 35.39
N ALA A 76 35.27 -29.56 36.00
CA ALA A 76 35.78 -30.83 35.49
C ALA A 76 35.17 -31.21 34.12
N GLU A 77 33.88 -30.95 33.90
CA GLU A 77 33.23 -31.20 32.60
C GLU A 77 33.75 -30.25 31.51
N LEU A 78 34.02 -28.98 31.86
CA LEU A 78 34.60 -28.01 30.94
C LEU A 78 36.03 -28.38 30.54
N GLU A 79 36.85 -28.89 31.46
CA GLU A 79 38.18 -29.41 31.14
C GLU A 79 38.10 -30.65 30.25
N GLN A 80 37.15 -31.56 30.50
CA GLN A 80 36.91 -32.70 29.60
C GLN A 80 36.47 -32.27 28.20
N LYS A 81 35.58 -31.27 28.07
CA LYS A 81 35.15 -30.74 26.78
C LYS A 81 36.27 -30.00 26.04
N LYS A 82 37.17 -29.31 26.75
CA LYS A 82 38.37 -28.69 26.17
C LYS A 82 39.34 -29.72 25.58
N ASN A 83 39.40 -30.92 26.17
CA ASN A 83 40.25 -32.01 25.70
C ASN A 83 39.62 -32.83 24.56
N GLN A 84 38.34 -32.62 24.24
CA GLN A 84 37.71 -33.23 23.08
C GLN A 84 38.02 -32.40 21.82
N PRO A 85 38.34 -33.03 20.68
CA PRO A 85 38.50 -32.31 19.43
C PRO A 85 37.19 -31.60 19.08
N VAL A 86 37.29 -30.32 18.69
CA VAL A 86 36.15 -29.53 18.24
C VAL A 86 35.58 -30.20 16.99
N LYS A 87 34.39 -30.80 17.13
CA LYS A 87 33.65 -31.32 15.97
C LYS A 87 33.19 -30.16 15.12
N THR A 88 33.68 -30.09 13.89
CA THR A 88 33.27 -29.12 12.89
C THR A 88 32.16 -29.70 12.03
N HIS A 89 31.47 -28.86 11.25
CA HIS A 89 30.45 -29.31 10.30
C HIS A 89 30.96 -30.37 9.30
N ALA A 90 32.28 -30.45 9.07
CA ALA A 90 32.90 -31.47 8.24
C ALA A 90 32.91 -32.88 8.88
N ASP A 91 32.81 -32.98 10.21
CA ASP A 91 32.83 -34.26 10.95
C ASP A 91 31.45 -34.93 11.00
N TYR A 92 30.40 -34.15 10.71
CA TYR A 92 29.07 -34.66 10.45
C TYR A 92 29.01 -34.89 8.94
N GLY A 93 29.10 -36.16 8.51
CA GLY A 93 29.17 -36.59 7.10
C GLY A 93 28.03 -36.09 6.22
N THR A 94 28.00 -34.78 5.98
CA THR A 94 27.26 -34.13 4.92
C THR A 94 28.02 -34.48 3.65
N SER A 95 27.51 -35.47 2.93
CA SER A 95 27.97 -35.79 1.59
C SER A 95 27.87 -34.50 0.78
N THR A 96 28.99 -33.84 0.54
CA THR A 96 29.05 -32.76 -0.43
C THR A 96 28.68 -33.40 -1.76
N VAL A 97 27.61 -32.94 -2.39
CA VAL A 97 27.19 -33.38 -3.74
C VAL A 97 28.43 -33.33 -4.64
N GLU A 98 28.78 -34.46 -5.25
CA GLU A 98 29.97 -34.52 -6.10
C GLU A 98 29.76 -33.61 -7.32
N ARG A 99 30.83 -33.00 -7.83
CA ARG A 99 30.70 -32.07 -8.97
C ARG A 99 30.08 -32.74 -10.19
N GLU A 100 30.30 -34.04 -10.35
CA GLU A 100 29.73 -34.85 -11.43
C GLU A 100 28.21 -34.95 -11.29
N GLU A 101 27.68 -35.19 -10.09
CA GLU A 101 26.24 -35.22 -9.82
C GLU A 101 25.58 -33.86 -10.08
N ILE A 102 26.28 -32.76 -9.81
CA ILE A 102 25.79 -31.40 -10.14
C ILE A 102 25.71 -31.20 -11.65
N VAL A 103 26.75 -31.61 -12.39
CA VAL A 103 26.79 -31.50 -13.86
C VAL A 103 25.73 -32.38 -14.49
N ASP A 104 25.58 -33.62 -14.03
CA ASP A 104 24.57 -34.55 -14.52
C ASP A 104 23.16 -34.01 -14.29
N ALA A 105 22.85 -33.56 -13.07
CA ALA A 105 21.56 -32.95 -12.74
C ALA A 105 21.27 -31.69 -13.58
N GLN A 106 22.27 -30.86 -13.84
CA GLN A 106 22.12 -29.70 -14.72
C GLN A 106 21.79 -30.12 -16.15
N THR A 107 22.49 -31.11 -16.71
CA THR A 107 22.23 -31.60 -18.06
C THR A 107 20.86 -32.28 -18.19
N GLU A 108 20.39 -32.97 -17.14
CA GLU A 108 19.05 -33.55 -17.11
C GLU A 108 17.97 -32.46 -17.08
N TYR A 109 18.19 -31.42 -16.28
CA TYR A 109 17.28 -30.27 -16.21
C TYR A 109 17.18 -29.54 -17.56
N GLU A 110 18.32 -29.28 -18.23
CA GLU A 110 18.34 -28.61 -19.53
C GLU A 110 17.55 -29.39 -20.60
N LYS A 111 17.72 -30.73 -20.65
CA LYS A 111 16.95 -31.59 -21.57
C LYS A 111 15.45 -31.57 -21.29
N LEU A 112 15.07 -31.59 -20.02
CA LEU A 112 13.65 -31.51 -19.63
C LEU A 112 13.06 -30.14 -20.00
N TYR A 113 13.82 -29.08 -19.76
CA TYR A 113 13.41 -27.72 -20.10
C TYR A 113 13.17 -27.55 -21.60
N GLU A 114 14.06 -28.06 -22.46
CA GLU A 114 13.88 -28.00 -23.92
C GLU A 114 12.56 -28.65 -24.36
N VAL A 115 12.29 -29.87 -23.87
CA VAL A 115 11.07 -30.61 -24.22
C VAL A 115 9.80 -29.90 -23.73
N GLU A 116 9.82 -29.40 -22.50
CA GLU A 116 8.68 -28.66 -21.94
C GLU A 116 8.48 -27.30 -22.61
N HIS A 117 9.57 -26.61 -22.93
CA HIS A 117 9.53 -25.33 -23.63
C HIS A 117 8.95 -25.48 -25.03
N GLU A 118 9.38 -26.49 -25.80
CA GLU A 118 8.80 -26.77 -27.11
C GLU A 118 7.31 -27.13 -27.01
N ARG A 119 6.93 -27.92 -25.99
CA ARG A 119 5.53 -28.27 -25.74
C ARG A 119 4.72 -27.02 -25.40
N TYR A 120 5.26 -26.13 -24.57
CA TYR A 120 4.64 -24.88 -24.18
C TYR A 120 4.46 -23.95 -25.37
N VAL A 121 5.50 -23.75 -26.17
CA VAL A 121 5.44 -22.94 -27.40
C VAL A 121 4.41 -23.52 -28.36
N ARG A 122 4.39 -24.84 -28.57
CA ARG A 122 3.41 -25.50 -29.43
C ARG A 122 1.98 -25.36 -28.90
N SER A 123 1.77 -25.41 -27.59
CA SER A 123 0.42 -25.27 -27.00
C SER A 123 -0.07 -23.82 -26.91
N HIS A 124 0.83 -22.85 -26.97
CA HIS A 124 0.51 -21.41 -26.89
C HIS A 124 0.76 -20.67 -28.22
N GLN A 125 0.99 -21.41 -29.30
CA GLN A 125 0.84 -20.88 -30.64
C GLN A 125 -0.65 -20.66 -30.89
N GLU A 126 -1.12 -19.47 -30.55
CA GLU A 126 -2.37 -18.97 -31.11
C GLU A 126 -2.14 -18.76 -32.62
N GLU A 127 -2.95 -19.39 -33.47
CA GLU A 127 -2.93 -19.15 -34.92
C GLU A 127 -3.50 -17.76 -35.24
N ILE A 128 -2.72 -16.71 -34.95
CA ILE A 128 -3.08 -15.32 -35.29
C ILE A 128 -2.98 -15.08 -36.80
N SER A 129 -2.32 -15.99 -37.55
CA SER A 129 -2.17 -15.95 -39.01
C SER A 129 -3.43 -16.32 -39.78
N VAL A 130 -4.48 -16.82 -39.12
CA VAL A 130 -5.78 -17.13 -39.74
C VAL A 130 -6.75 -15.94 -39.65
N ALA A 131 -6.27 -14.75 -39.25
CA ALA A 131 -6.88 -13.51 -39.72
C ALA A 131 -6.61 -13.40 -41.25
N LYS A 132 -7.39 -14.12 -42.05
CA LYS A 132 -7.32 -14.04 -43.51
C LYS A 132 -7.47 -12.57 -43.91
N ASP A 133 -6.45 -12.01 -44.55
CA ASP A 133 -6.51 -10.68 -45.17
C ASP A 133 -7.71 -10.55 -46.12
N ASP A 134 -8.16 -11.69 -46.67
CA ASP A 134 -9.33 -11.85 -47.55
C ASP A 134 -10.70 -11.52 -46.92
N GLY A 135 -10.76 -11.08 -45.65
CA GLY A 135 -12.02 -10.63 -45.03
C GLY A 135 -11.90 -9.34 -44.23
N ILE A 136 -10.69 -8.77 -44.12
CA ILE A 136 -10.47 -7.55 -43.34
C ILE A 136 -11.13 -6.37 -44.05
N ASN A 137 -10.98 -6.26 -45.37
CA ASN A 137 -11.61 -5.17 -46.13
C ASN A 137 -13.13 -5.25 -46.09
N GLU A 138 -13.74 -6.43 -46.25
CA GLU A 138 -15.20 -6.60 -46.11
C GLU A 138 -15.68 -6.26 -44.70
N LYS A 139 -14.93 -6.65 -43.67
CA LYS A 139 -15.27 -6.34 -42.27
C LYS A 139 -15.12 -4.85 -41.96
N MET A 140 -14.10 -4.19 -42.51
CA MET A 140 -13.89 -2.75 -42.38
C MET A 140 -15.00 -1.98 -43.12
N GLU A 141 -15.36 -2.40 -44.34
CA GLU A 141 -16.46 -1.81 -45.11
C GLU A 141 -17.80 -1.99 -44.39
N ALA A 142 -18.08 -3.16 -43.82
CA ALA A 142 -19.25 -3.38 -42.99
C ALA A 142 -19.27 -2.50 -41.74
N MET A 143 -18.11 -2.28 -41.10
CA MET A 143 -18.00 -1.43 -39.92
C MET A 143 -18.23 0.05 -40.26
N TYR A 144 -17.70 0.53 -41.38
CA TYR A 144 -17.97 1.89 -41.87
C TYR A 144 -19.44 2.08 -42.27
N ALA A 145 -20.03 1.09 -42.94
CA ALA A 145 -21.45 1.14 -43.30
C ALA A 145 -22.37 1.17 -42.07
N GLU A 146 -22.07 0.40 -41.02
CA GLU A 146 -22.82 0.43 -39.76
C GLU A 146 -22.62 1.76 -39.02
N HIS A 147 -21.41 2.29 -39.01
CA HIS A 147 -21.10 3.60 -38.43
C HIS A 147 -21.91 4.71 -39.12
N ASP A 148 -21.87 4.78 -40.44
CA ASP A 148 -22.56 5.81 -41.21
C ASP A 148 -24.08 5.68 -41.07
N ALA A 149 -24.60 4.46 -40.98
CA ALA A 149 -26.01 4.21 -40.68
C ALA A 149 -26.40 4.72 -39.29
N LYS A 150 -25.57 4.50 -38.26
CA LYS A 150 -25.81 5.02 -36.91
C LYS A 150 -25.68 6.54 -36.84
N VAL A 151 -24.72 7.13 -37.54
CA VAL A 151 -24.60 8.59 -37.63
C VAL A 151 -25.85 9.18 -38.27
N ALA A 152 -26.31 8.62 -39.38
CA ALA A 152 -27.55 9.05 -40.02
C ALA A 152 -28.78 8.83 -39.12
N GLU A 153 -28.83 7.74 -38.35
CA GLU A 153 -29.89 7.53 -37.36
C GLU A 153 -29.88 8.61 -36.29
N VAL A 154 -28.71 8.90 -35.70
CA VAL A 154 -28.53 9.93 -34.67
C VAL A 154 -28.88 11.33 -35.19
N GLU A 155 -28.46 11.68 -36.41
CA GLU A 155 -28.78 12.96 -37.05
C GLU A 155 -30.29 13.11 -37.31
N ASN A 156 -30.97 12.01 -37.64
CA ASN A 156 -32.41 12.01 -37.89
C ASN A 156 -33.26 11.84 -36.62
N THR A 157 -32.68 11.32 -35.54
CA THR A 157 -33.35 11.23 -34.24
C THR A 157 -33.37 12.61 -33.58
N LYS A 158 -34.57 13.18 -33.46
CA LYS A 158 -34.79 14.32 -32.58
C LYS A 158 -34.88 13.83 -31.15
N PHE A 159 -33.81 14.00 -30.39
CA PHE A 159 -33.82 13.75 -28.95
C PHE A 159 -34.67 14.82 -28.27
N GLU A 160 -35.82 14.43 -27.74
CA GLU A 160 -36.61 15.26 -26.84
C GLU A 160 -36.01 15.14 -25.44
N PHE A 161 -35.17 16.12 -25.08
CA PHE A 161 -34.65 16.22 -23.73
C PHE A 161 -35.72 16.79 -22.82
N SER A 162 -36.34 15.93 -22.01
CA SER A 162 -37.11 16.38 -20.85
C SER A 162 -36.14 16.71 -19.71
N GLU A 163 -36.09 17.98 -19.30
CA GLU A 163 -35.38 18.36 -18.08
C GLU A 163 -36.09 17.71 -16.88
N VAL A 164 -35.46 16.71 -16.28
CA VAL A 164 -35.96 16.10 -15.05
C VAL A 164 -35.54 17.01 -13.90
N HIS A 165 -36.51 17.59 -13.22
CA HIS A 165 -36.22 18.40 -12.04
C HIS A 165 -35.68 17.53 -10.89
N GLN A 166 -34.80 18.11 -10.06
CA GLN A 166 -34.19 17.42 -8.91
C GLN A 166 -35.23 16.75 -8.00
N SER A 167 -36.42 17.35 -7.86
CA SER A 167 -37.53 16.77 -7.09
C SER A 167 -38.03 15.42 -7.63
N GLU A 168 -38.03 15.24 -8.95
CA GLU A 168 -38.45 13.98 -9.58
C GLU A 168 -37.34 12.92 -9.47
N LEU A 169 -36.07 13.34 -9.53
CA LEU A 169 -34.92 12.46 -9.26
C LEU A 169 -34.96 11.95 -7.81
N ASP A 170 -35.15 12.84 -6.85
CA ASP A 170 -35.20 12.48 -5.43
C ASP A 170 -36.39 11.56 -5.12
N GLN A 171 -37.53 11.78 -5.79
CA GLN A 171 -38.71 10.92 -5.67
C GLN A 171 -38.46 9.53 -6.26
N LYS A 172 -37.88 9.44 -7.46
CA LYS A 172 -37.51 8.16 -8.08
C LYS A 172 -36.41 7.43 -7.29
N LEU A 173 -35.49 8.16 -6.67
CA LEU A 173 -34.47 7.60 -5.79
C LEU A 173 -35.10 7.04 -4.51
N ALA A 174 -36.11 7.72 -3.95
CA ALA A 174 -36.86 7.24 -2.79
C ALA A 174 -37.75 6.02 -3.10
N ASP A 175 -38.26 5.91 -4.33
CA ASP A 175 -39.06 4.77 -4.79
C ASP A 175 -38.20 3.50 -5.03
N LEU A 176 -36.87 3.62 -5.06
CA LEU A 176 -35.97 2.46 -5.18
C LEU A 176 -35.88 1.71 -3.84
N PRO A 177 -36.25 0.41 -3.79
CA PRO A 177 -36.37 -0.35 -2.54
C PRO A 177 -35.02 -0.60 -1.82
N TYR A 178 -33.90 -0.31 -2.47
CA TYR A 178 -32.54 -0.53 -1.96
C TYR A 178 -31.68 0.73 -1.92
N ALA A 179 -32.25 1.92 -2.20
CA ALA A 179 -31.53 3.17 -2.07
C ALA A 179 -31.35 3.49 -0.57
N LYS A 180 -30.28 2.93 0.01
CA LYS A 180 -29.85 3.27 1.37
C LYS A 180 -29.49 4.74 1.40
N LYS A 181 -30.07 5.49 2.33
CA LYS A 181 -29.72 6.90 2.50
C LYS A 181 -28.28 6.99 2.98
N PRO A 182 -27.53 8.03 2.63
CA PRO A 182 -26.19 8.25 3.19
C PRO A 182 -26.17 8.20 4.72
N GLU A 183 -27.28 8.62 5.35
CA GLU A 183 -27.54 8.57 6.80
C GLU A 183 -27.55 7.14 7.39
N ASP A 184 -27.87 6.12 6.58
CA ASP A 184 -27.99 4.73 6.99
C ASP A 184 -26.63 4.01 7.03
N TYR A 185 -25.57 4.63 6.50
CA TYR A 185 -24.23 4.05 6.53
C TYR A 185 -23.41 4.62 7.69
N PRO A 186 -23.19 3.84 8.77
CA PRO A 186 -22.42 4.30 9.93
C PRO A 186 -20.97 4.65 9.60
N GLU A 187 -20.44 4.09 8.51
CA GLU A 187 -19.08 4.33 8.00
C GLU A 187 -18.88 5.72 7.40
N TYR A 188 -19.96 6.42 7.01
CA TYR A 188 -19.90 7.71 6.31
C TYR A 188 -20.42 8.89 7.15
N LYS A 189 -20.77 8.67 8.43
CA LYS A 189 -21.28 9.72 9.33
C LYS A 189 -20.29 10.84 9.60
N ASP A 190 -19.00 10.55 9.47
CA ASP A 190 -17.91 11.49 9.76
C ASP A 190 -17.33 12.15 8.50
N ILE A 191 -17.91 11.89 7.32
CA ILE A 191 -17.43 12.48 6.06
C ILE A 191 -18.23 13.76 5.80
N GLU A 192 -17.57 14.91 5.94
CA GLU A 192 -18.13 16.19 5.52
C GLU A 192 -18.29 16.20 4.00
N ALA A 193 -19.46 16.65 3.52
CA ALA A 193 -19.73 16.77 2.09
C ALA A 193 -18.73 17.73 1.45
N VAL A 194 -17.97 17.24 0.47
CA VAL A 194 -17.12 18.09 -0.38
C VAL A 194 -18.04 19.02 -1.15
N LYS A 195 -17.73 20.32 -1.15
CA LYS A 195 -18.50 21.31 -1.90
C LYS A 195 -18.47 20.96 -3.38
N ASN A 196 -19.64 21.01 -4.04
CA ASN A 196 -19.80 20.62 -5.44
C ASN A 196 -19.02 21.52 -6.42
N GLU A 197 -18.59 22.71 -5.98
CA GLU A 197 -17.79 23.63 -6.77
C GLU A 197 -16.46 23.90 -6.05
N PRO A 198 -15.32 23.75 -6.74
CA PRO A 198 -14.04 24.18 -6.19
C PRO A 198 -14.09 25.68 -5.93
N GLY A 199 -13.70 26.12 -4.74
CA GLY A 199 -13.61 27.54 -4.45
C GLY A 199 -12.58 28.20 -5.38
N LEU A 200 -12.82 29.45 -5.79
CA LEU A 200 -11.88 30.21 -6.62
C LEU A 200 -10.45 30.18 -6.05
N GLU A 201 -10.31 30.17 -4.72
CA GLU A 201 -9.04 30.05 -4.00
C GLU A 201 -8.31 28.71 -4.24
N ASP A 202 -9.05 27.62 -4.47
CA ASP A 202 -8.48 26.30 -4.76
C ASP A 202 -8.12 26.16 -6.23
N ILE A 203 -8.85 26.84 -7.12
CA ILE A 203 -8.53 26.95 -8.54
C ILE A 203 -7.27 27.80 -8.73
N GLU A 204 -7.13 28.92 -8.02
CA GLU A 204 -5.94 29.78 -8.07
C GLU A 204 -4.67 29.06 -7.57
N LYS A 205 -4.80 28.15 -6.58
CA LYS A 205 -3.68 27.32 -6.10
C LYS A 205 -3.19 26.30 -7.13
N LEU A 206 -4.04 25.88 -8.06
CA LEU A 206 -3.66 24.91 -9.09
C LEU A 206 -2.72 25.50 -10.14
N GLY A 207 -2.57 26.82 -10.16
CA GLY A 207 -1.75 27.53 -11.13
C GLY A 207 -2.40 27.54 -12.52
N VAL A 208 -2.21 28.62 -13.26
CA VAL A 208 -2.61 28.68 -14.66
C VAL A 208 -1.44 28.12 -15.48
N ILE A 209 -1.69 27.03 -16.19
CA ILE A 209 -0.72 26.49 -17.16
C ILE A 209 -0.88 27.31 -18.44
N ASP A 210 0.21 27.97 -18.84
CA ASP A 210 0.27 28.71 -20.10
C ASP A 210 0.55 27.73 -21.24
N HIS A 211 -0.48 27.46 -22.04
CA HIS A 211 -0.42 26.59 -23.22
C HIS A 211 0.04 27.33 -24.48
N SER A 212 0.48 28.59 -24.37
CA SER A 212 0.85 29.40 -25.53
C SER A 212 2.03 28.81 -26.34
N GLU A 213 2.90 28.04 -25.68
CA GLU A 213 4.07 27.39 -26.28
C GLU A 213 3.81 25.95 -26.76
N ASP A 214 2.58 25.42 -26.59
CA ASP A 214 2.28 24.06 -27.05
C ASP A 214 2.38 23.98 -28.59
N PRO A 215 2.97 22.90 -29.13
CA PRO A 215 3.17 22.74 -30.58
C PRO A 215 1.85 22.70 -31.36
N ASP A 216 0.76 22.41 -30.66
CA ASP A 216 -0.60 22.31 -31.19
C ASP A 216 -1.43 23.56 -30.88
N ASN A 217 -0.82 24.60 -30.29
CA ASN A 217 -1.48 25.85 -29.97
C ASN A 217 -1.83 26.59 -31.27
N ILE A 218 -3.11 26.55 -31.63
CA ILE A 218 -3.68 27.40 -32.67
C ILE A 218 -3.82 28.78 -32.02
N GLY A 219 -2.77 29.59 -32.11
CA GLY A 219 -2.78 30.96 -31.62
C GLY A 219 -3.93 31.78 -32.21
N ASP A 220 -4.31 32.85 -31.51
CA ASP A 220 -5.40 33.72 -31.93
C ASP A 220 -5.18 34.25 -33.35
N VAL A 221 -6.17 34.05 -34.22
CA VAL A 221 -6.12 34.51 -35.60
C VAL A 221 -6.86 35.83 -35.70
N ASP A 222 -6.11 36.90 -35.95
CA ASP A 222 -6.69 38.22 -36.19
C ASP A 222 -7.60 38.21 -37.43
N GLU A 223 -8.74 38.92 -37.36
CA GLU A 223 -9.71 39.01 -38.44
C GLU A 223 -9.09 39.54 -39.75
N GLU A 224 -8.11 40.44 -39.65
CA GLU A 224 -7.36 40.97 -40.80
C GLU A 224 -6.51 39.90 -41.50
N PHE A 225 -5.89 38.99 -40.73
CA PHE A 225 -5.11 37.89 -41.28
C PHE A 225 -6.02 36.88 -41.97
N LEU A 226 -7.17 36.59 -41.37
CA LEU A 226 -8.18 35.71 -41.95
C LEU A 226 -8.71 36.28 -43.28
N ALA A 227 -9.06 37.56 -43.31
CA ALA A 227 -9.52 38.24 -44.53
C ALA A 227 -8.48 38.18 -45.66
N LYS A 228 -7.21 38.43 -45.34
CA LYS A 228 -6.11 38.34 -46.32
C LYS A 228 -5.92 36.92 -46.85
N LYS A 229 -6.04 35.90 -46.00
CA LYS A 229 -5.92 34.49 -46.40
C LYS A 229 -7.09 34.03 -47.26
N VAL A 230 -8.30 34.51 -46.96
CA VAL A 230 -9.49 34.28 -47.78
C VAL A 230 -9.30 34.93 -49.16
N GLU A 231 -8.81 36.17 -49.23
CA GLU A 231 -8.54 36.84 -50.51
C GLU A 231 -7.45 36.12 -51.32
N GLU A 232 -6.35 35.68 -50.70
CA GLU A 232 -5.30 34.87 -51.34
C GLU A 232 -5.86 33.53 -51.87
N PHE A 233 -6.76 32.89 -51.12
CA PHE A 233 -7.40 31.64 -51.51
C PHE A 233 -8.38 31.85 -52.67
N GLU A 234 -9.22 32.87 -52.61
CA GLU A 234 -10.16 33.21 -53.68
C GLU A 234 -9.43 33.61 -54.96
N ALA A 235 -8.28 34.29 -54.87
CA ALA A 235 -7.45 34.61 -56.04
C ALA A 235 -6.84 33.37 -56.70
N MET A 236 -6.42 32.36 -55.93
CA MET A 236 -5.81 31.14 -56.47
C MET A 236 -6.82 30.05 -56.87
N TYR A 237 -7.99 30.01 -56.22
CA TYR A 237 -8.93 28.89 -56.31
C TYR A 237 -10.37 29.31 -56.64
N GLY A 238 -10.71 30.60 -56.53
CA GLY A 238 -12.07 31.12 -56.75
C GLY A 238 -12.58 30.92 -58.17
N ASP A 239 -11.70 30.93 -59.16
CA ASP A 239 -12.07 30.71 -60.57
C ASP A 239 -12.43 29.26 -60.90
N ARG A 240 -12.11 28.28 -60.04
CA ARG A 240 -12.48 26.86 -60.31
C ARG A 240 -13.99 26.59 -60.22
N ARG A 241 -14.76 27.49 -59.59
CA ARG A 241 -16.23 27.40 -59.53
C ARG A 241 -16.95 28.25 -60.58
N ARG A 242 -16.23 29.06 -61.36
CA ARG A 242 -16.78 29.73 -62.56
C ARG A 242 -16.39 28.94 -63.80
N SER A 243 -17.07 27.83 -64.02
CA SER A 243 -17.20 27.31 -65.38
C SER A 243 -17.97 28.34 -66.22
N PRO A 244 -17.42 28.86 -67.34
CA PRO A 244 -18.26 29.35 -68.41
C PRO A 244 -18.90 28.13 -69.08
N ASP A 245 -20.20 28.20 -69.35
CA ASP A 245 -21.09 27.16 -69.90
C ASP A 245 -21.60 26.10 -68.91
N MET A 246 -22.73 26.45 -68.29
CA MET A 246 -23.99 25.68 -68.29
C MET A 246 -25.16 26.66 -68.29
#